data_AF-A0A7W8BKA8-F1
#
_entry.id   AF-A0A7W8BKA8-F1
#
_cell.length_a   1.000
_cell.length_b   1.000
_cell.length_c   1.000
_cell.angle_alpha   90.00
_cell.angle_beta   90.00
_cell.angle_gamma   90.00
#
_symmetry.space_group_name_H-M   'P 1'
#
loop_
_entity.id
_entity.type
_entity.pdbx_description
1 polymer ?
#
loop_
_entity_poly.entity_id
_entity_poly.type
_entity_poly.pdbx_seq_one_letter_code
_entity_poly.pdbx_strand_id
1 'polypeptide(L)'
;MQGFVAAGVLGALVGTAELMSRYRDRPSALLGVASAWFYVLLNAAASGGVLWLIRAFGWRFGATSPDQTAALQVLVAGLAALALFRSSLFNVRIGDQEVGVGPNLILAMLLGVADRGVDRVRAKDRSQQVTRIMRGVRFERARVALPAFCLALLQNLPEQEQQDLATAVESLAASGMTDTQKSYALGLLLINIVGPDVLDGAVTALGEEIGEPVPSPGPPRPQGRPDIEPLTA
;
A
#
# COMPACT_ATOMS: atom_id res chain seq x y z
N MET A 1 -15.91 12.95 -34.58
CA MET A 1 -15.82 11.83 -33.62
C MET A 1 -14.37 11.52 -33.22
N GLN A 2 -13.49 11.20 -34.17
CA GLN A 2 -12.11 10.73 -33.92
C GLN A 2 -11.28 11.61 -32.97
N GLY A 3 -11.32 12.94 -33.13
CA GLY A 3 -10.59 13.84 -32.22
C GLY A 3 -11.07 13.82 -30.77
N PHE A 4 -12.36 13.58 -30.51
CA PHE A 4 -12.87 13.44 -29.13
C PHE A 4 -12.37 12.17 -28.47
N VAL A 5 -12.32 11.06 -29.23
CA VAL A 5 -11.73 9.82 -28.75
C VAL A 5 -10.24 10.03 -28.45
N ALA A 6 -9.49 10.66 -29.35
CA ALA A 6 -8.07 10.93 -29.16
C ALA A 6 -7.81 11.83 -27.94
N ALA A 7 -8.58 12.91 -27.76
CA ALA A 7 -8.47 13.77 -26.59
C ALA A 7 -8.84 13.03 -25.29
N GLY A 8 -9.90 12.22 -25.31
CA GLY A 8 -10.28 11.39 -24.17
C GLY A 8 -9.21 10.38 -23.78
N VAL A 9 -8.58 9.72 -24.77
CA VAL A 9 -7.45 8.80 -24.54
C VAL A 9 -6.26 9.53 -23.93
N LEU A 10 -5.89 10.71 -24.46
CA LEU A 10 -4.82 11.51 -23.87
C LEU A 10 -5.13 11.91 -22.42
N GLY A 11 -6.36 12.35 -22.14
CA GLY A 11 -6.80 12.65 -20.78
C GLY A 11 -6.72 11.43 -19.86
N ALA A 12 -7.16 10.27 -20.32
CA ALA A 12 -7.07 9.03 -19.55
C ALA A 12 -5.62 8.63 -19.25
N LEU A 13 -4.72 8.76 -20.22
CA LEU A 13 -3.29 8.49 -20.05
C LEU A 13 -2.66 9.42 -19.02
N VAL A 14 -2.97 10.71 -19.09
CA VAL A 14 -2.50 11.69 -18.10
C VAL A 14 -3.02 11.36 -16.70
N GLY A 15 -4.32 11.09 -16.56
CA GLY A 15 -4.91 10.71 -15.27
C GLY A 15 -4.31 9.41 -14.70
N THR A 16 -4.02 8.44 -15.57
CA THR A 16 -3.37 7.19 -15.18
C THR A 16 -1.93 7.42 -14.73
N ALA A 17 -1.16 8.23 -15.46
CA ALA A 17 0.22 8.57 -15.11
C ALA A 17 0.30 9.31 -13.75
N GLU A 18 -0.66 10.19 -13.47
CA GLU A 18 -0.75 10.88 -12.18
C GLU A 18 -1.01 9.90 -11.03
N LEU A 19 -1.96 8.98 -11.19
CA LEU A 19 -2.23 7.94 -10.19
C LEU A 19 -1.02 7.02 -10.00
N MET A 20 -0.39 6.56 -11.08
CA MET A 20 0.82 5.72 -11.00
C MET A 20 1.96 6.42 -10.27
N SER A 21 2.15 7.71 -10.49
CA SER A 21 3.15 8.49 -9.76
C SER A 21 2.82 8.63 -8.28
N ARG A 22 1.54 8.70 -7.91
CA ARG A 22 1.08 8.80 -6.50
C ARG A 22 1.22 7.48 -5.75
N TYR A 23 0.91 6.35 -6.38
CA TYR A 23 0.95 5.02 -5.75
C TYR A 23 2.11 4.17 -6.29
N ARG A 24 3.30 4.78 -6.40
CA ARG A 24 4.50 4.19 -7.04
C ARG A 24 4.85 2.80 -6.52
N ASP A 25 4.67 2.56 -5.22
CA ASP A 25 5.09 1.30 -4.59
C ASP A 25 4.13 0.13 -4.85
N ARG A 26 2.86 0.39 -5.21
CA ARG A 26 1.87 -0.63 -5.61
C ARG A 26 0.83 -0.08 -6.61
N PRO A 27 1.23 0.20 -7.85
CA PRO A 27 0.32 0.75 -8.86
C PRO A 27 -0.79 -0.24 -9.23
N SER A 28 -0.59 -1.55 -9.09
CA SER A 28 -1.61 -2.56 -9.36
C SER A 28 -2.81 -2.50 -8.42
N ALA A 29 -2.65 -1.96 -7.20
CA ALA A 29 -3.74 -1.79 -6.25
C ALA A 29 -4.83 -0.85 -6.78
N LEU A 30 -4.47 0.08 -7.68
CA LEU A 30 -5.40 1.02 -8.31
C LEU A 30 -6.50 0.32 -9.12
N LEU A 31 -6.20 -0.85 -9.70
CA LEU A 31 -7.14 -1.58 -10.55
C LEU A 31 -8.40 -2.01 -9.79
N GLY A 32 -8.27 -2.25 -8.48
CA GLY A 32 -9.36 -2.65 -7.60
C GLY A 32 -10.15 -1.49 -6.98
N VAL A 33 -9.79 -0.23 -7.27
CA VAL A 33 -10.36 0.93 -6.59
C VAL A 33 -11.23 1.72 -7.56
N ALA A 34 -12.56 1.68 -7.37
CA ALA A 34 -13.52 2.33 -8.26
C ALA A 34 -13.29 3.86 -8.42
N SER A 35 -12.86 4.54 -7.36
CA SER A 35 -12.54 5.97 -7.43
C SER A 35 -11.31 6.28 -8.28
N ALA A 36 -10.37 5.34 -8.43
CA ALA A 36 -9.24 5.49 -9.35
C ALA A 36 -9.74 5.52 -10.81
N TRP A 37 -10.67 4.63 -11.15
CA TRP A 37 -11.31 4.63 -12.48
C TRP A 37 -12.15 5.87 -12.73
N PHE A 38 -12.89 6.34 -11.73
CA PHE A 38 -13.66 7.58 -11.84
C PHE A 38 -12.73 8.79 -12.06
N TYR A 39 -11.57 8.83 -11.40
CA TYR A 39 -10.56 9.85 -11.60
C TYR A 39 -10.03 9.85 -13.06
N VAL A 40 -9.72 8.67 -13.62
CA VAL A 40 -9.30 8.53 -15.03
C VAL A 40 -10.41 8.98 -15.99
N LEU A 41 -11.66 8.59 -15.72
CA LEU A 41 -12.82 8.99 -16.53
C LEU A 41 -13.05 10.50 -16.51
N LEU A 42 -12.90 11.14 -15.35
CA LEU A 42 -13.05 12.59 -15.23
C LEU A 42 -11.99 13.34 -16.04
N ASN A 43 -10.75 12.85 -16.07
CA ASN A 43 -9.69 13.40 -16.90
C ASN A 43 -9.97 13.24 -18.41
N ALA A 44 -10.46 12.07 -18.82
CA ALA A 44 -10.89 11.83 -20.20
C ALA A 44 -12.04 12.75 -20.62
N ALA A 45 -13.06 12.88 -19.76
CA ALA A 45 -14.22 13.73 -19.99
C ALA A 45 -13.83 15.21 -20.10
N ALA A 46 -12.94 15.69 -19.23
CA ALA A 46 -12.49 17.08 -19.30
C ALA A 46 -11.67 17.38 -20.54
N SER A 47 -10.80 16.46 -20.97
CA SER A 47 -10.09 16.62 -22.25
C SER A 47 -11.08 16.70 -23.42
N GLY A 48 -12.15 15.92 -23.40
CA GLY A 48 -13.27 16.04 -24.35
C GLY A 48 -13.99 17.38 -24.26
N GLY A 49 -14.26 17.88 -23.04
CA GLY A 49 -14.90 19.17 -22.80
C GLY A 49 -14.05 20.35 -23.28
N VAL A 50 -12.74 20.32 -23.03
CA VAL A 50 -11.81 21.34 -23.55
C VAL A 50 -11.79 21.30 -25.07
N LEU A 51 -11.74 20.11 -25.69
CA LEU A 51 -11.79 20.01 -27.15
C LEU A 51 -13.10 20.57 -27.72
N TRP A 52 -14.22 20.32 -27.04
CA TRP A 52 -15.52 20.89 -27.42
C TRP A 52 -15.48 22.42 -27.40
N LEU A 53 -14.97 23.03 -26.32
CA LEU A 53 -14.80 24.48 -26.21
C LEU A 53 -13.89 25.04 -27.33
N ILE A 54 -12.70 24.45 -27.50
CA ILE A 54 -11.73 24.84 -28.53
C ILE A 54 -12.40 24.91 -29.92
N ARG A 55 -13.22 23.91 -30.25
CA ARG A 55 -13.94 23.84 -31.53
C ARG A 55 -15.09 24.81 -31.62
N ALA A 56 -15.86 24.98 -30.54
CA ALA A 56 -16.98 25.92 -30.49
C ALA A 56 -16.52 27.37 -30.71
N PHE A 57 -15.36 27.75 -30.14
CA PHE A 57 -14.77 29.07 -30.33
C PHE A 57 -13.87 29.20 -31.58
N GLY A 58 -13.72 28.13 -32.35
CA GLY A 58 -12.96 28.14 -33.60
C GLY A 58 -11.45 28.38 -33.40
N TRP A 59 -10.88 28.01 -32.26
CA TRP A 59 -9.45 28.22 -32.00
C TRP A 59 -8.60 27.31 -32.87
N ARG A 60 -7.70 27.90 -33.68
CA ARG A 60 -6.81 27.18 -34.60
C ARG A 60 -5.35 27.15 -34.16
N PHE A 61 -5.00 27.93 -33.14
CA PHE A 61 -3.64 28.01 -32.59
C PHE A 61 -2.56 28.27 -33.67
N GLY A 62 -2.88 29.09 -34.68
CA GLY A 62 -1.97 29.44 -35.77
C GLY A 62 -1.80 28.37 -36.87
N ALA A 63 -2.47 27.22 -36.77
CA ALA A 63 -2.45 26.20 -37.83
C ALA A 63 -3.21 26.67 -39.08
N THR A 64 -2.65 26.38 -40.25
CA THR A 64 -3.20 26.78 -41.55
C THR A 64 -3.92 25.66 -42.28
N SER A 65 -3.54 24.40 -42.06
CA SER A 65 -4.21 23.24 -42.65
C SER A 65 -5.24 22.60 -41.69
N PRO A 66 -6.31 21.98 -42.22
CA PRO A 66 -7.33 21.30 -41.40
C PRO A 66 -6.75 20.20 -40.51
N ASP A 67 -5.81 19.41 -41.03
CA ASP A 67 -5.22 18.28 -40.30
C ASP A 67 -4.30 18.75 -39.16
N GLN A 68 -3.47 19.76 -39.40
CA GLN A 68 -2.65 20.37 -38.36
C GLN A 68 -3.52 21.01 -37.28
N THR A 69 -4.60 21.69 -37.68
CA THR A 69 -5.56 22.27 -36.74
C THR A 69 -6.16 21.18 -35.85
N ALA A 70 -6.65 20.08 -36.45
CA ALA A 70 -7.25 18.99 -35.70
C ALA A 70 -6.27 18.33 -34.70
N ALA A 71 -5.03 18.09 -35.13
CA ALA A 71 -4.00 17.49 -34.27
C ALA A 71 -3.64 18.42 -33.10
N LEU A 72 -3.44 19.71 -33.37
CA LEU A 72 -3.05 20.70 -32.36
C LEU A 72 -4.18 20.92 -31.35
N GLN A 73 -5.44 21.00 -31.81
CA GLN A 73 -6.60 21.10 -30.91
C GLN A 73 -6.70 19.91 -29.95
N VAL A 74 -6.46 18.69 -30.43
CA VAL A 74 -6.49 17.47 -29.59
C VAL A 74 -5.35 17.48 -28.56
N LEU A 75 -4.15 17.86 -28.97
CA LEU A 75 -2.98 17.92 -28.09
C LEU A 75 -3.16 18.98 -27.00
N VAL A 76 -3.60 20.19 -27.38
CA VAL A 76 -3.90 21.26 -26.42
C VAL A 76 -5.04 20.85 -25.50
N ALA A 77 -6.08 20.19 -26.00
CA ALA A 77 -7.20 19.74 -25.16
C ALA A 77 -6.77 18.75 -24.08
N GLY A 78 -5.95 17.75 -24.43
CA GLY A 78 -5.44 16.76 -23.49
C GLY A 78 -4.53 17.37 -22.41
N LEU A 79 -3.66 18.31 -22.78
CA LEU A 79 -2.73 18.95 -21.85
C LEU A 79 -3.38 20.07 -21.01
N ALA A 80 -4.26 20.86 -21.60
CA ALA A 80 -4.91 21.98 -20.92
C ALA A 80 -5.92 21.50 -19.86
N ALA A 81 -6.57 20.34 -20.07
CA ALA A 81 -7.42 19.74 -19.05
C ALA A 81 -6.67 19.47 -17.75
N LEU A 82 -5.40 19.03 -17.83
CA LEU A 82 -4.53 18.85 -16.68
C LEU A 82 -4.25 20.18 -15.96
N ALA A 83 -3.86 21.21 -16.72
CA ALA A 83 -3.53 22.52 -16.17
C ALA A 83 -4.74 23.16 -15.47
N LEU A 84 -5.93 23.07 -16.08
CA LEU A 84 -7.16 23.62 -15.53
C LEU A 84 -7.56 22.91 -14.24
N PHE A 85 -7.50 21.58 -14.19
CA PHE A 85 -7.86 20.86 -12.97
C PHE A 85 -6.85 20.99 -11.84
N ARG A 86 -5.56 21.17 -12.14
CA ARG A 86 -4.54 21.41 -11.12
C ARG A 86 -4.51 22.85 -10.61
N SER A 87 -5.24 23.76 -11.26
CA SER A 87 -5.31 25.16 -10.85
C SER A 87 -6.13 25.33 -9.56
N SER A 88 -5.63 26.20 -8.69
CA SER A 88 -6.40 26.80 -7.60
C SER A 88 -6.81 28.20 -8.03
N LEU A 89 -8.09 28.54 -7.94
CA LEU A 89 -8.59 29.87 -8.31
C LEU A 89 -8.47 30.84 -7.13
N PHE A 90 -8.61 30.33 -5.91
CA PHE A 90 -8.48 31.09 -4.66
C PHE A 90 -7.84 30.21 -3.61
N ASN A 91 -6.96 30.74 -2.76
CA ASN A 91 -6.46 30.01 -1.59
C ASN A 91 -7.14 30.57 -0.34
N VAL A 92 -7.70 29.69 0.49
CA VAL A 92 -8.34 30.05 1.76
C VAL A 92 -7.54 29.43 2.90
N ARG A 93 -7.18 30.23 3.90
CA ARG A 93 -6.54 29.75 5.12
C ARG A 93 -7.61 29.28 6.11
N ILE A 94 -7.57 28.01 6.50
CA ILE A 94 -8.43 27.42 7.52
C ILE A 94 -7.54 26.90 8.64
N GLY A 95 -7.55 27.58 9.79
CA GLY A 95 -6.57 27.33 10.85
C GLY A 95 -5.16 27.63 10.36
N ASP A 96 -4.25 26.67 10.48
CA ASP A 96 -2.85 26.79 10.06
C ASP A 96 -2.57 26.19 8.66
N GLN A 97 -3.62 25.78 7.93
CA GLN A 97 -3.50 25.19 6.60
C GLN A 97 -4.06 26.12 5.51
N GLU A 98 -3.31 26.29 4.43
CA GLU A 98 -3.81 26.92 3.20
C GLU A 98 -4.45 25.86 2.29
N VAL A 99 -5.72 26.08 1.94
CA VAL A 99 -6.50 25.19 1.08
C VAL A 99 -6.85 25.93 -0.21
N GLY A 100 -6.43 25.37 -1.34
CA GLY A 100 -6.82 25.85 -2.65
C GLY A 100 -8.28 25.52 -2.99
N VAL A 101 -9.09 26.54 -3.21
CA VAL A 101 -10.47 26.49 -3.72
C VAL A 101 -10.42 26.65 -5.24
N GLY A 102 -10.83 25.60 -5.95
CA GLY A 102 -10.84 25.58 -7.40
C GLY A 102 -11.19 24.19 -7.94
N PRO A 103 -11.04 23.97 -9.26
CA PRO A 103 -11.29 22.69 -9.89
C PRO A 103 -10.51 21.52 -9.25
N ASN A 104 -9.34 21.80 -8.67
CA ASN A 104 -8.51 20.83 -7.97
C ASN A 104 -9.20 20.21 -6.74
N LEU A 105 -10.14 20.91 -6.09
CA LEU A 105 -10.85 20.40 -4.91
C LEU A 105 -11.63 19.11 -5.23
N ILE A 106 -12.22 19.03 -6.42
CA ILE A 106 -12.95 17.83 -6.88
C ILE A 106 -11.98 16.65 -7.00
N LEU A 107 -10.81 16.86 -7.61
CA LEU A 107 -9.77 15.84 -7.72
C LEU A 107 -9.23 15.43 -6.36
N ALA A 108 -8.98 16.39 -5.47
CA ALA A 108 -8.49 16.14 -4.12
C ALA A 108 -9.46 15.25 -3.31
N MET A 109 -10.77 15.50 -3.40
CA MET A 109 -11.78 14.66 -2.75
C MET A 109 -11.78 13.23 -3.30
N LEU A 110 -11.72 13.07 -4.63
CA LEU A 110 -11.66 11.76 -5.28
C LEU A 110 -10.39 11.00 -4.92
N LEU A 111 -9.25 11.69 -4.92
CA LEU A 111 -7.96 11.14 -4.49
C LEU A 111 -8.03 10.69 -3.03
N GLY A 112 -8.64 11.47 -2.14
CA GLY A 112 -8.85 11.06 -0.74
C GLY A 112 -9.74 9.81 -0.60
N VAL A 113 -10.72 9.61 -1.48
CA VAL A 113 -11.50 8.35 -1.54
C VAL A 113 -10.64 7.20 -2.07
N ALA A 114 -9.83 7.44 -3.11
CA ALA A 114 -8.92 6.45 -3.67
C ALA A 114 -7.85 6.01 -2.67
N ASP A 115 -7.26 6.94 -1.93
CA ASP A 115 -6.30 6.68 -0.85
C ASP A 115 -6.91 5.69 0.15
N ARG A 116 -8.12 5.97 0.65
CA ARG A 116 -8.84 5.05 1.56
C ARG A 116 -9.13 3.68 0.93
N GLY A 117 -9.47 3.65 -0.35
CA GLY A 117 -9.71 2.40 -1.08
C GLY A 117 -8.44 1.55 -1.19
N VAL A 118 -7.33 2.17 -1.60
CA VAL A 118 -6.01 1.53 -1.66
C VAL A 118 -5.58 1.06 -0.27
N ASP A 119 -5.78 1.86 0.77
CA ASP A 119 -5.43 1.48 2.14
C ASP A 119 -6.23 0.27 2.63
N ARG A 120 -7.52 0.15 2.29
CA ARG A 120 -8.32 -1.05 2.61
C ARG A 120 -7.80 -2.29 1.91
N VAL A 121 -7.44 -2.19 0.62
CA VAL A 121 -6.84 -3.31 -0.13
C VAL A 121 -5.51 -3.70 0.50
N ARG A 122 -4.65 -2.72 0.81
CA ARG A 122 -3.37 -2.94 1.50
C ARG A 122 -3.54 -3.56 2.87
N ALA A 123 -4.52 -3.13 3.66
CA ALA A 123 -4.79 -3.69 4.98
C ALA A 123 -5.15 -5.18 4.90
N LYS A 124 -5.98 -5.57 3.92
CA LYS A 124 -6.33 -6.97 3.67
C LYS A 124 -5.10 -7.81 3.34
N ASP A 125 -4.29 -7.37 2.38
CA ASP A 125 -3.07 -8.10 1.97
C ASP A 125 -2.09 -8.24 3.13
N ARG A 126 -1.87 -7.16 3.88
CA ARG A 126 -0.96 -7.16 5.04
C ARG A 126 -1.44 -8.08 6.14
N SER A 127 -2.75 -8.10 6.42
CA SER A 127 -3.33 -9.04 7.38
C SER A 127 -3.10 -10.49 6.95
N GLN A 128 -3.29 -10.81 5.68
CA GLN A 128 -3.04 -12.17 5.17
C GLN A 128 -1.55 -12.55 5.25
N GLN A 129 -0.67 -11.63 4.87
CA GLN A 129 0.78 -11.83 4.92
C GLN A 129 1.27 -12.02 6.36
N VAL A 130 0.87 -11.16 7.30
CA VAL A 130 1.34 -11.26 8.68
C VAL A 130 0.84 -12.53 9.36
N THR A 131 -0.42 -12.93 9.15
CA THR A 131 -0.96 -14.15 9.76
C THR A 131 -0.27 -15.40 9.21
N ARG A 132 0.15 -15.38 7.94
CA ARG A 132 0.95 -16.44 7.32
C ARG A 132 2.37 -16.48 7.91
N ILE A 133 3.07 -15.35 7.89
CA ILE A 133 4.49 -15.26 8.28
C ILE A 133 4.66 -15.52 9.78
N MET A 134 3.84 -14.90 10.62
CA MET A 134 3.94 -14.98 12.09
C MET A 134 3.24 -16.22 12.67
N ARG A 135 2.84 -17.18 11.84
CA ARG A 135 2.11 -18.37 12.30
C ARG A 135 3.01 -19.20 13.21
N GLY A 136 2.57 -19.45 14.45
CA GLY A 136 3.32 -20.23 15.43
C GLY A 136 4.41 -19.45 16.17
N VAL A 137 4.61 -18.17 15.85
CA VAL A 137 5.54 -17.29 16.59
C VAL A 137 4.91 -16.87 17.91
N ARG A 138 5.66 -17.06 19.00
CA ARG A 138 5.27 -16.67 20.37
C ARG A 138 5.78 -15.26 20.66
N PHE A 139 4.88 -14.34 21.01
CA PHE A 139 5.25 -12.95 21.24
C PHE A 139 6.30 -12.80 22.35
N GLU A 140 6.14 -13.51 23.47
CA GLU A 140 7.10 -13.42 24.58
C GLU A 140 8.53 -13.81 24.20
N ARG A 141 8.70 -14.72 23.23
CA ARG A 141 10.01 -15.12 22.73
C ARG A 141 10.53 -14.19 21.64
N ALA A 142 9.62 -13.72 20.77
CA ALA A 142 9.96 -12.92 19.62
C ALA A 142 10.20 -11.43 19.91
N ARG A 143 9.57 -10.87 20.96
CA ARG A 143 9.48 -9.41 21.18
C ARG A 143 10.82 -8.67 21.28
N VAL A 144 11.90 -9.38 21.58
CA VAL A 144 13.26 -8.82 21.59
C VAL A 144 14.05 -9.29 20.37
N ALA A 145 14.16 -10.60 20.17
CA ALA A 145 15.04 -11.19 19.17
C ALA A 145 14.63 -10.85 17.73
N LEU A 146 13.33 -10.90 17.43
CA LEU A 146 12.85 -10.70 16.06
C LEU A 146 13.01 -9.25 15.60
N PRO A 147 12.58 -8.21 16.34
CA PRO A 147 12.89 -6.82 15.99
C PRO A 147 14.39 -6.59 15.84
N ALA A 148 15.21 -7.01 16.82
CA ALA A 148 16.66 -6.79 16.77
C ALA A 148 17.30 -7.41 15.52
N PHE A 149 16.92 -8.65 15.17
CA PHE A 149 17.40 -9.32 13.97
C PHE A 149 16.95 -8.61 12.70
N CYS A 150 15.66 -8.27 12.59
CA CYS A 150 15.11 -7.51 11.46
C CYS A 150 15.84 -6.17 11.25
N LEU A 151 16.09 -5.42 12.33
CA LEU A 151 16.79 -4.13 12.26
C LEU A 151 18.25 -4.30 11.84
N ALA A 152 18.93 -5.34 12.32
CA ALA A 152 20.32 -5.63 11.95
C ALA A 152 20.49 -6.02 10.46
N LEU A 153 19.43 -6.49 9.80
CA LEU A 153 19.42 -6.76 8.36
C LEU A 153 19.34 -5.48 7.51
N LEU A 154 18.95 -4.34 8.10
CA LEU A 154 18.88 -3.06 7.42
C LEU A 154 20.21 -2.32 7.47
N GLN A 155 20.60 -1.70 6.35
CA GLN A 155 21.87 -0.97 6.27
C GLN A 155 21.80 0.46 6.81
N ASN A 156 20.62 1.10 6.81
CA ASN A 156 20.44 2.51 7.19
C ASN A 156 19.02 2.77 7.73
N LEU A 157 18.75 2.43 9.00
CA LEU A 157 17.48 2.79 9.64
C LEU A 157 17.64 4.01 10.57
N PRO A 158 16.82 5.07 10.43
CA PRO A 158 16.86 6.23 11.34
C PRO A 158 16.67 5.85 12.80
N GLU A 159 17.39 6.52 13.71
CA GLU A 159 17.30 6.26 15.15
C GLU A 159 15.88 6.47 15.70
N GLN A 160 15.16 7.46 15.17
CA GLN A 160 13.76 7.72 15.55
C GLN A 160 12.85 6.51 15.26
N GLU A 161 13.00 5.86 14.11
CA GLU A 161 12.19 4.68 13.77
C GLU A 161 12.47 3.49 14.71
N GLN A 162 13.72 3.36 15.18
CA GLN A 162 14.10 2.34 16.16
C GLN A 162 13.43 2.61 17.51
N GLN A 163 13.42 3.87 17.96
CA GLN A 163 12.79 4.29 19.21
C GLN A 163 11.26 4.16 19.16
N ASP A 164 10.64 4.52 18.04
CA ASP A 164 9.20 4.37 17.81
C ASP A 164 8.79 2.89 17.84
N LEU A 165 9.59 2.01 17.21
CA LEU A 165 9.36 0.57 17.25
C LEU A 165 9.47 0.03 18.68
N ALA A 166 10.52 0.38 19.42
CA ALA A 166 10.71 -0.08 20.81
C ALA A 166 9.51 0.30 21.69
N THR A 167 9.07 1.55 21.60
CA THR A 167 7.89 2.06 22.32
C THR A 167 6.62 1.27 21.95
N ALA A 168 6.43 0.98 20.66
CA ALA A 168 5.28 0.22 20.19
C ALA A 168 5.30 -1.24 20.70
N VAL A 169 6.47 -1.89 20.74
CA VAL A 169 6.62 -3.25 21.28
C VAL A 169 6.35 -3.28 22.78
N GLU A 170 6.81 -2.29 23.53
CA GLU A 170 6.52 -2.16 24.97
C GLU A 170 5.02 -1.98 25.22
N SER A 171 4.35 -1.14 24.43
CA SER A 171 2.89 -0.96 24.48
C SER A 171 2.15 -2.28 24.20
N LEU A 172 2.59 -3.06 23.21
CA LEU A 172 2.04 -4.38 22.93
C LEU A 172 2.25 -5.34 24.10
N ALA A 173 3.44 -5.34 24.70
CA ALA A 173 3.75 -6.17 25.86
C ALA A 173 2.83 -5.87 27.05
N ALA A 174 2.58 -4.58 27.33
CA ALA A 174 1.69 -4.13 28.40
C ALA A 174 0.19 -4.35 28.11
N SER A 175 -0.19 -4.63 26.86
CA SER A 175 -1.60 -4.81 26.49
C SER A 175 -2.21 -6.12 27.02
N GLY A 176 -3.53 -6.15 27.20
CA GLY A 176 -4.31 -7.33 27.58
C GLY A 176 -4.57 -8.33 26.43
N MET A 177 -3.85 -8.23 25.31
CA MET A 177 -4.00 -9.13 24.16
C MET A 177 -3.47 -10.53 24.44
N THR A 178 -3.98 -11.54 23.72
CA THR A 178 -3.39 -12.88 23.71
C THR A 178 -2.00 -12.87 23.07
N ASP A 179 -1.15 -13.83 23.42
CA ASP A 179 0.21 -13.94 22.86
C ASP A 179 0.21 -14.00 21.31
N THR A 180 -0.74 -14.73 20.72
CA THR A 180 -0.92 -14.79 19.26
C THR A 180 -1.32 -13.43 18.66
N GLN A 181 -2.23 -12.68 19.31
CA GLN A 181 -2.62 -11.35 18.85
C GLN A 181 -1.44 -10.37 18.94
N LYS A 182 -0.66 -10.40 20.02
CA LYS A 182 0.56 -9.59 20.16
C LYS A 182 1.60 -9.96 19.11
N SER A 183 1.73 -11.25 18.79
CA SER A 183 2.64 -11.75 17.74
C SER A 183 2.25 -11.21 16.35
N TYR A 184 0.96 -11.23 16.01
CA TYR A 184 0.48 -10.63 14.76
C TYR A 184 0.64 -9.11 14.73
N ALA A 185 0.39 -8.43 15.85
CA ALA A 185 0.61 -6.98 15.95
C ALA A 185 2.10 -6.62 15.78
N LEU A 186 2.99 -7.40 16.40
CA LEU A 186 4.44 -7.28 16.24
C LEU A 186 4.85 -7.43 14.77
N GLY A 187 4.35 -8.46 14.09
CA GLY A 187 4.62 -8.65 12.66
C GLY A 187 4.10 -7.51 11.78
N LEU A 188 2.96 -6.89 12.15
CA LEU A 188 2.44 -5.72 11.43
C LEU A 188 3.34 -4.49 11.58
N LEU A 189 3.89 -4.27 12.78
CA LEU A 189 4.89 -3.23 13.03
C LEU A 189 6.14 -3.48 12.19
N LEU A 190 6.65 -4.71 12.17
CA LEU A 190 7.87 -5.05 11.43
C LEU A 190 7.70 -4.97 9.91
N ILE A 191 6.56 -5.41 9.36
CA ILE A 191 6.30 -5.29 7.90
C ILE A 191 6.31 -3.82 7.43
N ASN A 192 5.98 -2.85 8.29
CA ASN A 192 6.09 -1.43 7.92
C ASN A 192 7.54 -0.98 7.69
N ILE A 193 8.47 -1.60 8.41
CA ILE A 193 9.87 -1.16 8.48
C ILE A 193 10.72 -1.97 7.51
N VAL A 194 10.66 -3.31 7.59
CA VAL A 194 11.51 -4.20 6.80
C VAL A 194 10.84 -4.81 5.58
N GLY A 195 9.51 -4.70 5.48
CA GLY A 195 8.73 -5.36 4.44
C GLY A 195 8.47 -6.85 4.70
N PRO A 196 7.59 -7.49 3.90
CA PRO A 196 7.14 -8.86 4.14
C PRO A 196 8.24 -9.91 3.91
N ASP A 197 9.10 -9.74 2.90
CA ASP A 197 10.10 -10.76 2.54
C ASP A 197 11.22 -10.84 3.58
N VAL A 198 11.67 -9.69 4.10
CA VAL A 198 12.67 -9.64 5.18
C VAL A 198 12.09 -10.21 6.47
N LEU A 199 10.82 -9.91 6.80
CA LEU A 199 10.18 -10.50 7.98
C LEU A 199 10.05 -12.02 7.84
N ASP A 200 9.64 -12.53 6.67
CA ASP A 200 9.52 -13.98 6.41
C ASP A 200 10.87 -14.69 6.57
N GLY A 201 11.93 -14.10 6.00
CA GLY A 201 13.29 -14.58 6.16
C GLY A 201 13.76 -14.57 7.61
N ALA A 202 13.46 -13.51 8.37
CA ALA A 202 13.82 -13.39 9.78
C ALA A 202 13.09 -14.40 10.68
N VAL A 203 11.78 -14.59 10.47
CA VAL A 203 11.00 -15.59 11.21
C VAL A 203 11.51 -16.99 10.90
N THR A 204 11.82 -17.28 9.64
CA THR A 204 12.39 -18.56 9.22
C THR A 204 13.77 -18.81 9.85
N ALA A 205 14.62 -17.79 9.90
CA ALA A 205 15.97 -17.90 10.45
C ALA A 205 15.99 -18.15 11.97
N LEU A 206 15.10 -17.47 12.72
CA LEU A 206 14.99 -17.64 14.16
C LEU A 206 14.21 -18.91 14.55
N GLY A 207 13.31 -19.39 13.69
CA GLY A 207 12.70 -20.71 13.78
C GLY A 207 12.13 -21.05 15.18
N GLU A 208 12.61 -22.15 15.75
CA GLU A 208 12.13 -22.67 17.05
C GLU A 208 12.46 -21.74 18.24
N GLU A 209 13.46 -20.87 18.14
CA GLU A 209 13.83 -19.95 19.23
C GLU A 209 12.69 -18.98 19.57
N ILE A 210 11.92 -18.59 18.54
CA ILE A 210 10.77 -17.69 18.67
C ILE A 210 9.42 -18.42 18.54
N GLY A 211 9.45 -19.72 18.20
CA GLY A 211 8.27 -20.57 17.98
C GLY A 211 7.79 -21.31 19.23
N GLU A 212 6.81 -22.21 19.04
CA GLU A 212 6.42 -23.17 20.07
C GLU A 212 7.55 -24.18 20.32
N PRO A 213 7.86 -24.54 21.58
CA PRO A 213 8.86 -25.56 21.85
C PRO A 213 8.37 -26.92 21.33
N VAL A 214 9.17 -27.58 20.48
CA VAL A 214 8.95 -28.98 20.14
C VAL A 214 9.11 -29.82 21.42
N PRO A 215 8.15 -30.69 21.77
CA PRO A 215 8.32 -31.56 22.93
C PRO A 215 9.56 -32.43 22.76
N SER A 216 10.52 -32.36 23.68
CA SER A 216 11.65 -33.29 23.70
C SER A 216 11.13 -34.73 23.67
N PRO A 217 11.71 -35.62 22.83
CA PRO A 217 11.41 -37.04 22.93
C PRO A 217 11.70 -37.48 24.37
N GLY A 218 10.67 -37.92 25.09
CA GLY A 218 10.84 -38.42 26.46
C GLY A 218 11.85 -39.57 26.49
N PRO A 219 12.49 -39.83 27.65
CA PRO A 219 13.46 -40.91 27.77
C PRO A 219 12.83 -42.24 27.30
N PRO A 220 13.57 -43.08 26.55
CA PRO A 220 13.06 -44.35 26.06
C PRO A 220 12.53 -45.17 27.25
N ARG A 221 11.28 -45.66 27.13
CA ARG A 221 10.67 -46.50 28.16
C ARG A 221 11.56 -47.72 28.38
N PRO A 222 11.86 -48.12 29.64
CA PRO A 222 12.56 -49.36 29.90
C PRO A 222 11.79 -50.51 29.26
N GLN A 223 12.43 -51.24 28.35
CA GLN A 223 11.87 -52.50 27.84
C GLN A 223 11.74 -53.44 29.04
N GLY A 224 10.49 -53.82 29.34
CA GLY A 224 10.17 -54.73 30.43
C GLY A 224 10.97 -56.02 30.27
N ARG A 225 11.69 -56.40 31.33
CA ARG A 225 12.38 -57.67 31.43
C ARG A 225 11.30 -58.77 31.36
N PRO A 226 11.40 -59.76 30.46
CA PRO A 226 10.40 -60.83 30.39
C PRO A 226 10.37 -61.60 31.71
N ASP A 227 9.17 -61.71 32.27
CA ASP A 227 8.90 -62.42 33.53
C ASP A 227 9.29 -63.89 33.36
N ILE A 228 10.19 -64.36 34.23
CA ILE A 228 10.55 -65.76 34.32
C ILE A 228 9.44 -66.43 35.13
N GLU A 229 8.56 -67.17 34.44
CA GLU A 229 7.53 -68.01 35.07
C GLU A 229 8.18 -69.04 36.01
N PRO A 230 7.76 -69.17 37.28
CA PRO A 230 8.28 -70.18 38.16
C PRO A 230 7.65 -71.54 37.83
N LEU A 231 8.50 -72.47 37.36
CA LEU A 231 8.17 -73.87 37.17
C LEU A 231 7.72 -74.47 38.53
N THR A 232 6.43 -74.80 38.65
CA THR A 232 5.89 -75.51 39.80
C THR A 232 5.47 -76.93 39.38
N ALA A 233 6.13 -77.90 40.03
CA ALA A 233 5.85 -79.32 40.26
C ALA A 233 5.22 -80.17 39.13
#